data_AF-A0A354X3L2-F1
#
_entry.id   AF-A0A354X3L2-F1
#
_cell.length_a   1.000
_cell.length_b   1.000
_cell.length_c   1.000
_cell.angle_alpha   90.00
_cell.angle_beta   90.00
_cell.angle_gamma   90.00
#
_symmetry.space_group_name_H-M   'P 1'
#
loop_
_entity.id
_entity.type
_entity.pdbx_description
1 polymer ?
#
loop_
_entity_poly.entity_id
_entity_poly.type
_entity_poly.pdbx_seq_one_letter_code
_entity_poly.pdbx_strand_id
1 'polypeptide(L)'
;YELFINGERVGDHRLDPMYTRYDRRNLYVTYDVTAQIKRGENAIGVVLGNGWYNHQSTAVWFFDRAPWRNRPAFCLDVHITYEDGSTETIVTDKS
;
A
#
# COMPACT_ATOMS: atom_id res chain seq x y z
N TYR A 1 1.12 -5.27 2.37
CA TYR A 1 2.25 -4.85 1.51
C TYR A 1 3.41 -4.45 2.41
N GLU A 2 4.60 -4.22 1.86
CA GLU A 2 5.65 -3.47 2.54
C GLU A 2 6.05 -2.28 1.67
N LEU A 3 6.08 -1.09 2.26
CA LEU A 3 6.36 0.18 1.59
C LEU A 3 7.75 0.66 2.00
N PHE A 4 8.50 1.17 1.03
CA PHE A 4 9.84 1.71 1.21
C PHE A 4 9.96 3.05 0.52
N ILE A 5 10.64 4.00 1.16
CA ILE A 5 11.00 5.30 0.60
C ILE A 5 12.50 5.44 0.72
N ASN A 6 13.18 5.72 -0.40
CA ASN A 6 14.64 5.91 -0.45
C ASN A 6 15.44 4.74 0.16
N GLY A 7 14.91 3.51 0.09
CA GLY A 7 15.54 2.29 0.62
C GLY A 7 15.20 1.99 2.08
N GLU A 8 14.52 2.91 2.79
CA GLU A 8 14.10 2.72 4.16
C GLU A 8 12.64 2.26 4.24
N ARG A 9 12.35 1.35 5.17
CA ARG A 9 10.99 0.84 5.37
C ARG A 9 10.09 1.93 5.96
N VAL A 10 8.86 2.05 5.47
CA VAL A 10 7.83 2.94 6.02
C VAL A 10 7.02 2.17 7.08
N GLY A 11 6.98 2.71 8.30
CA GLY A 11 6.30 2.11 9.45
C GLY A 11 6.91 0.77 9.91
N ASP A 12 6.31 0.17 10.93
CA ASP A 12 6.73 -1.10 11.56
C ASP A 12 5.65 -2.19 11.50
N HIS A 13 4.46 -1.86 11.00
CA HIS A 13 3.33 -2.78 10.88
C HIS A 13 3.65 -3.98 9.98
N ARG A 14 3.02 -5.12 10.27
CA ARG A 14 3.10 -6.35 9.47
C ARG A 14 1.71 -6.75 9.03
N LEU A 15 1.61 -7.27 7.81
CA LEU A 15 0.35 -7.78 7.24
C LEU A 15 -0.76 -6.71 7.07
N ASP A 16 -0.37 -5.43 6.97
CA ASP A 16 -1.28 -4.35 6.57
C ASP A 16 -1.83 -4.54 5.14
N PRO A 17 -3.05 -4.05 4.86
CA PRO A 17 -3.95 -3.27 5.74
C PRO A 17 -5.03 -4.10 6.48
N MET A 18 -4.74 -5.33 6.92
CA MET A 18 -5.70 -6.32 7.49
C MET A 18 -6.72 -6.89 6.50
N TYR A 19 -7.41 -7.95 6.96
CA TYR A 19 -8.49 -8.60 6.23
C TYR A 19 -9.82 -7.86 6.41
N THR A 20 -10.50 -7.68 5.28
CA THR A 20 -11.92 -7.32 5.19
C THR A 20 -12.56 -8.14 4.09
N ARG A 21 -13.90 -8.07 3.99
CA ARG A 21 -14.59 -8.51 2.80
C ARG A 21 -14.31 -7.50 1.66
N TYR A 22 -13.31 -7.79 0.84
CA TYR A 22 -12.70 -6.83 -0.09
C TYR A 22 -13.61 -6.33 -1.23
N ASP A 23 -14.69 -7.06 -1.58
CA ASP A 23 -15.76 -6.60 -2.49
C ASP A 23 -16.74 -5.61 -1.83
N ARG A 24 -16.56 -5.30 -0.54
CA ARG A 24 -17.43 -4.40 0.23
C ARG A 24 -16.67 -3.25 0.89
N ARG A 25 -15.46 -3.52 1.37
CA ARG A 25 -14.64 -2.53 2.08
C ARG A 25 -13.17 -2.87 1.90
N ASN A 26 -12.38 -1.86 1.54
CA ASN A 26 -10.93 -1.93 1.57
C ASN A 26 -10.42 -0.94 2.62
N LEU A 27 -9.49 -1.38 3.45
CA LEU A 27 -8.80 -0.51 4.41
C LEU A 27 -7.56 0.08 3.72
N TYR A 28 -7.19 1.27 4.15
CA TYR A 28 -5.91 1.89 3.83
C TYR A 28 -5.22 2.30 5.13
N VAL A 29 -3.92 2.55 5.04
CA VAL A 29 -3.10 2.99 6.16
C VAL A 29 -2.40 4.28 5.76
N THR A 30 -2.28 5.20 6.70
CA THR A 30 -1.57 6.46 6.53
C THR A 30 -0.30 6.43 7.36
N TYR A 31 0.79 6.96 6.80
CA TYR A 31 2.06 7.14 7.49
C TYR A 31 2.50 8.59 7.34
N ASP A 32 3.15 9.13 8.38
CA ASP A 32 3.95 10.34 8.24
C ASP A 32 5.32 9.93 7.69
N VAL A 33 5.63 10.43 6.50
CA VAL A 33 6.88 10.13 5.77
C VAL A 33 7.78 11.36 5.65
N THR A 34 7.48 12.44 6.38
CA THR A 34 8.17 13.74 6.26
C THR A 34 9.69 13.60 6.36
N ALA A 35 10.17 12.80 7.30
CA ALA A 35 11.61 12.60 7.53
C ALA A 35 12.30 11.71 6.47
N GLN A 36 11.54 10.96 5.66
CA GLN A 36 12.07 10.03 4.67
C GLN A 36 12.16 10.66 3.27
N ILE A 37 11.50 11.80 3.06
CA ILE A 37 11.57 12.58 1.82
C ILE A 37 12.80 13.51 1.87
N LYS A 38 13.58 13.51 0.80
CA LYS A 38 14.76 14.38 0.65
C LYS A 38 14.58 15.37 -0.50
N ARG A 39 15.38 16.44 -0.51
CA ARG A 39 15.45 17.35 -1.66
C ARG A 39 16.04 16.64 -2.87
N GLY A 40 15.44 16.85 -4.05
CA GLY A 40 15.87 16.22 -5.31
C GLY A 40 15.18 14.88 -5.56
N GLU A 41 15.93 13.92 -6.09
CA GLU A 41 15.39 12.63 -6.52
C GLU A 41 14.93 11.77 -5.33
N ASN A 42 13.72 11.23 -5.41
CA ASN A 42 13.18 10.29 -4.45
C ASN A 42 12.70 9.04 -5.18
N ALA A 43 12.74 7.90 -4.50
CA ALA A 43 12.20 6.64 -5.02
C ALA A 43 11.28 5.99 -4.00
N ILE A 44 10.15 5.46 -4.48
CA ILE A 44 9.18 4.70 -3.69
C ILE A 44 9.16 3.27 -4.22
N GLY A 45 9.32 2.31 -3.33
CA GLY A 45 9.26 0.88 -3.63
C GLY A 45 8.16 0.20 -2.82
N VAL A 46 7.45 -0.74 -3.44
CA VAL A 46 6.42 -1.53 -2.77
C VAL A 46 6.58 -3.02 -3.07
N VAL A 47 6.46 -3.84 -2.04
CA VAL A 47 6.40 -5.31 -2.14
C VAL A 47 4.98 -5.77 -1.84
N LEU A 48 4.35 -6.48 -2.78
CA LEU A 48 3.01 -7.04 -2.63
C LEU A 48 3.09 -8.53 -2.29
N GLY A 49 2.42 -8.90 -1.20
CA GLY A 49 2.14 -10.29 -0.86
C GLY A 49 0.72 -10.67 -1.25
N ASN A 50 0.47 -11.96 -1.45
CA ASN A 50 -0.88 -12.47 -1.74
C ASN A 50 -1.89 -12.16 -0.63
N GLY A 51 -1.47 -12.32 0.63
CA GLY A 51 -2.31 -12.13 1.81
C GLY A 51 -3.61 -12.94 1.73
N TRP A 52 -4.65 -12.44 2.42
CA TRP A 52 -6.00 -12.99 2.34
C TRP A 52 -6.74 -12.62 1.05
N TYR A 53 -6.29 -11.58 0.34
CA TYR A 53 -6.90 -11.11 -0.91
C TYR A 53 -6.73 -12.12 -2.05
N ASN A 54 -5.53 -12.69 -2.19
CA ASN A 54 -5.20 -13.67 -3.23
C ASN A 54 -4.83 -15.05 -2.64
N HIS A 55 -5.61 -15.52 -1.67
CA HIS A 55 -5.34 -16.82 -1.04
C HIS A 55 -5.41 -17.95 -2.09
N GLN A 56 -4.38 -18.80 -2.13
CA GLN A 56 -4.27 -19.87 -3.14
C GLN A 56 -4.71 -21.22 -2.62
N SER A 57 -4.32 -21.56 -1.39
CA SER A 57 -4.62 -22.87 -0.81
C SER A 57 -6.08 -22.97 -0.39
N THR A 58 -6.67 -24.14 -0.58
CA THR A 58 -7.97 -24.47 0.02
C THR A 58 -7.82 -24.50 1.55
N ALA A 59 -8.72 -23.80 2.23
CA ALA A 59 -8.74 -23.67 3.68
C ALA A 59 -10.19 -23.63 4.19
N VAL A 60 -10.37 -23.68 5.51
CA VAL A 60 -11.69 -23.75 6.18
C VAL A 60 -12.67 -22.64 5.79
N TRP A 61 -12.17 -21.50 5.32
CA TRP A 61 -12.97 -20.33 4.90
C TRP A 61 -13.19 -20.23 3.39
N PHE A 62 -12.66 -21.17 2.60
CA PHE A 62 -12.80 -21.22 1.13
C PHE A 62 -12.43 -19.91 0.41
N PHE A 63 -11.44 -19.17 0.92
CA PHE A 63 -11.01 -17.90 0.30
C PHE A 63 -10.38 -18.09 -1.08
N ASP A 64 -9.94 -19.30 -1.41
CA ASP A 64 -9.55 -19.69 -2.77
C ASP A 64 -10.70 -19.53 -3.79
N ARG A 65 -11.96 -19.52 -3.32
CA ARG A 65 -13.18 -19.35 -4.14
C ARG A 65 -13.89 -18.01 -3.92
N ALA A 66 -13.29 -17.09 -3.16
CA ALA A 66 -13.95 -15.84 -2.85
C ALA A 66 -14.16 -14.97 -4.10
N PRO A 67 -15.32 -14.29 -4.24
CA PRO A 67 -15.64 -13.53 -5.45
C PRO A 67 -14.75 -12.30 -5.67
N TRP A 68 -14.09 -11.81 -4.61
CA TRP A 68 -13.14 -10.68 -4.68
C TRP A 68 -11.72 -11.09 -5.05
N ARG A 69 -11.41 -12.39 -5.10
CA ARG A 69 -10.05 -12.89 -5.26
C ARG A 69 -9.48 -12.46 -6.61
N ASN A 70 -8.32 -11.81 -6.59
CA ASN A 70 -7.61 -11.40 -7.79
C ASN A 70 -6.09 -11.29 -7.52
N ARG A 71 -5.30 -11.00 -8.55
CA ARG A 71 -3.87 -10.67 -8.39
C ARG A 71 -3.72 -9.44 -7.47
N PRO A 72 -2.75 -9.42 -6.55
CA PRO A 72 -2.51 -8.27 -5.68
C PRO A 72 -2.36 -6.99 -6.50
N ALA A 73 -3.06 -5.95 -6.07
CA ALA A 73 -3.00 -4.61 -6.63
C ALA A 73 -2.64 -3.63 -5.52
N PHE A 74 -2.18 -2.45 -5.90
CA PHE A 74 -1.76 -1.41 -4.97
C PHE A 74 -2.30 -0.06 -5.43
N CYS A 75 -2.63 0.77 -4.45
CA CYS A 75 -3.05 2.15 -4.64
C CYS A 75 -2.40 2.96 -3.53
N LEU A 76 -1.80 4.10 -3.89
CA LEU A 76 -1.14 4.98 -2.94
C LEU A 76 -1.17 6.40 -3.48
N ASP A 77 -1.38 7.33 -2.55
CA ASP A 77 -1.22 8.77 -2.73
C ASP A 77 -0.20 9.26 -1.69
N VAL A 78 0.85 9.95 -2.14
CA VAL A 78 1.76 10.71 -1.27
C VAL A 78 1.41 12.17 -1.39
N HIS A 79 0.97 12.76 -0.28
CA HIS A 79 0.68 14.18 -0.19
C HIS A 79 1.88 14.92 0.38
N ILE A 80 2.41 15.87 -0.38
CA ILE A 80 3.51 16.73 0.02
C ILE A 80 2.96 18.14 0.19
N THR A 81 3.24 18.74 1.34
CA THR A 81 3.00 20.16 1.59
C THR A 81 4.34 20.85 1.77
N TYR A 82 4.61 21.85 0.94
CA TYR A 82 5.85 22.61 0.96
C TYR A 82 5.79 23.77 1.98
N GLU A 83 6.95 24.33 2.34
CA GLU A 83 7.05 25.43 3.30
C GLU A 83 6.30 26.70 2.86
N ASP A 84 6.15 26.91 1.54
CA ASP A 84 5.39 28.02 0.97
C ASP A 84 3.87 27.77 0.95
N GLY A 85 3.42 26.61 1.44
CA GLY A 85 2.02 26.19 1.49
C GLY A 85 1.49 25.56 0.19
N SER A 86 2.31 25.47 -0.87
CA SER A 86 1.93 24.71 -2.06
C SER A 86 1.89 23.21 -1.77
N THR A 87 1.13 22.47 -2.57
CA THR A 87 0.96 21.02 -2.39
C THR A 87 1.16 20.25 -3.69
N GLU A 88 1.59 19.00 -3.54
CA GLU A 88 1.74 18.04 -4.62
C GLU A 88 1.23 16.68 -4.15
N THR A 89 0.61 15.93 -5.08
CA THR A 89 0.21 14.55 -4.84
C THR A 89 0.88 13.64 -5.85
N ILE A 90 1.70 12.71 -5.37
CA ILE A 90 2.26 11.62 -6.18
C ILE A 90 1.35 10.41 -6.05
N VAL A 91 0.78 9.94 -7.16
CA VAL A 91 -0.22 8.87 -7.19
C VAL A 91 0.31 7.62 -7.90
N THR A 92 -0.23 6.46 -7.56
CA THR A 92 -0.02 5.25 -8.37
C THR A 92 -0.79 5.34 -9.69
N ASP A 93 -0.10 5.24 -10.82
CA ASP A 93 -0.70 5.24 -12.16
C ASP A 93 -0.07 4.17 -13.08
N LYS A 94 -0.05 4.41 -14.41
CA LYS A 94 0.49 3.49 -15.43
C LYS A 94 1.77 4.00 -16.10
N SER A 95 2.43 5.00 -15.50
CA SER A 95 3.66 5.61 -16.03
C SER A 95 4.86 4.66 -16.05
#